data_AF-A0A3E1NXE2-F1
#
_entry.id   AF-A0A3E1NXE2-F1
#
_cell.length_a   1.000
_cell.length_b   1.000
_cell.length_c   1.000
_cell.angle_alpha   90.00
_cell.angle_beta   90.00
_cell.angle_gamma   90.00
#
_symmetry.space_group_name_H-M   'P 1'
#
loop_
_entity.id
_entity.type
_entity.pdbx_description
1 polymer ?
#
loop_
_entity_poly.entity_id
_entity_poly.type
_entity_poly.pdbx_seq_one_letter_code
_entity_poly.pdbx_strand_id
1 'polypeptide(L)' 'MAVEIDKDGNGVFYIDEKGKRIAEILVRINNKTLIVFDGNGQWRKLLHQLLAYAKKNDLKVLQHCLYINH' A
#
# COMPACT_ATOMS: atom_id res chain seq x y z
N MET A 1 -1.87 -12.62 -2.75
CA MET A 1 -1.76 -11.19 -2.35
C MET A 1 -1.45 -11.13 -0.88
N ALA A 2 -0.46 -10.34 -0.46
CA ALA A 2 0.01 -10.29 0.92
C ALA A 2 0.35 -8.84 1.33
N VAL A 3 0.38 -8.63 2.64
CA VAL A 3 0.79 -7.37 3.29
C VAL A 3 1.91 -7.67 4.26
N GLU A 4 2.99 -6.91 4.15
CA GLU A 4 4.13 -6.96 5.07
C GLU A 4 4.33 -5.56 5.63
N ILE A 5 4.15 -5.39 6.95
CA ILE A 5 4.41 -4.12 7.65
C ILE A 5 5.45 -4.39 8.73
N ASP A 6 6.48 -3.55 8.78
CA ASP A 6 7.52 -3.57 9.81
C ASP A 6 7.08 -2.87 11.11
N LYS A 7 7.96 -2.91 12.12
CA LYS A 7 7.70 -2.29 13.43
C LYS A 7 7.65 -0.76 13.40
N ASP A 8 8.29 -0.16 12.39
CA ASP A 8 8.35 1.28 12.16
C ASP A 8 7.15 1.79 11.34
N GLY A 9 6.24 0.87 10.96
CA GLY A 9 5.03 1.17 10.22
C GLY A 9 5.25 1.31 8.71
N ASN A 10 6.44 1.02 8.19
CA ASN A 10 6.64 0.94 6.74
C ASN A 10 6.23 -0.44 6.25
N GLY A 11 5.75 -0.52 5.04
CA GLY A 11 5.37 -1.81 4.51
C GLY A 11 5.06 -1.81 3.03
N VAL A 12 4.64 -2.98 2.57
CA VAL A 12 4.37 -3.25 1.18
C VAL A 12 3.11 -4.09 1.05
N PHE A 13 2.26 -3.70 0.10
CA PHE A 13 1.15 -4.49 -0.40
C PHE A 13 1.53 -5.01 -1.77
N TYR A 14 1.42 -6.32 -1.98
CA TYR A 14 1.79 -6.90 -3.27
C TYR A 14 0.90 -8.07 -3.70
N ILE A 15 0.85 -8.25 -5.01
CA ILE A 15 0.23 -9.39 -5.68
C ILE A 15 1.36 -10.25 -6.23
N ASP A 16 1.46 -11.48 -5.73
CA ASP A 16 2.33 -12.49 -6.28
C ASP A 16 1.52 -13.43 -7.18
N GLU A 17 2.01 -13.65 -8.40
CA GLU A 17 1.55 -14.72 -9.28
C GLU A 17 2.76 -15.55 -9.74
N LYS A 18 2.76 -16.84 -9.41
CA LYS A 18 3.83 -17.79 -9.77
C LYS A 18 5.23 -17.35 -9.30
N GLY A 19 5.33 -16.73 -8.13
CA GLY A 19 6.61 -16.25 -7.57
C GLY A 19 7.11 -14.93 -8.16
N LYS A 20 6.28 -14.25 -8.97
CA LYS A 20 6.57 -12.91 -9.51
C LYS A 20 5.61 -11.90 -8.90
N ARG A 21 6.18 -10.83 -8.32
CA ARG A 21 5.42 -9.63 -7.92
C ARG A 21 4.92 -8.90 -9.16
N ILE A 22 3.63 -9.02 -9.45
CA ILE A 22 2.98 -8.39 -10.62
C ILE A 22 2.36 -7.02 -10.29
N ALA A 23 2.23 -6.71 -9.00
CA ALA A 23 1.86 -5.39 -8.49
C ALA A 23 2.44 -5.23 -7.09
N GLU A 24 2.98 -4.06 -6.81
CA GLU A 24 3.61 -3.71 -5.53
C GLU A 24 3.34 -2.25 -5.22
N ILE A 25 3.01 -1.95 -3.97
CA ILE A 25 2.80 -0.60 -3.47
C ILE A 25 3.43 -0.47 -2.11
N LEU A 26 4.23 0.57 -1.95
CA LEU A 26 4.81 0.94 -0.68
C LEU A 26 3.77 1.71 0.14
N VAL A 27 3.76 1.44 1.43
CA VAL A 27 2.89 2.12 2.38
C VAL A 27 3.67 2.53 3.62
N ARG A 28 3.15 3.54 4.31
CA ARG A 28 3.62 3.92 5.63
C ARG A 28 2.45 4.23 6.55
N ILE A 29 2.49 3.72 7.77
CA ILE A 29 1.52 4.01 8.81
C ILE A 29 2.11 5.10 9.72
N ASN A 30 1.42 6.22 9.84
CA ASN A 30 1.79 7.31 10.74
C ASN A 30 0.54 7.89 11.41
N ASN A 31 0.50 7.96 12.74
CA ASN A 31 -0.60 8.56 13.51
C ASN A 31 -1.99 8.15 13.00
N LYS A 32 -2.25 6.84 12.92
CA LYS A 32 -3.49 6.23 12.37
C LYS A 32 -3.78 6.53 10.89
N THR A 33 -2.78 6.96 10.12
CA THR A 33 -2.92 7.22 8.69
C THR A 33 -2.09 6.22 7.91
N LEU A 34 -2.73 5.48 7.01
CA LEU A 34 -2.09 4.65 6.01
C LEU A 34 -1.79 5.50 4.78
N ILE A 35 -0.53 5.87 4.60
CA ILE A 35 -0.02 6.62 3.47
C ILE A 35 0.34 5.63 2.37
N VAL A 36 -0.25 5.80 1.18
CA VAL A 36 -0.07 4.91 0.04
C VAL A 36 0.81 5.59 -1.00
N PHE A 37 1.96 4.99 -1.32
CA PHE A 37 2.90 5.47 -2.33
C PHE A 37 2.78 4.62 -3.58
N ASP A 38 2.11 5.16 -4.60
CA ASP A 38 1.99 4.50 -5.91
C ASP A 38 2.66 5.31 -7.00
N GLY A 39 3.72 4.75 -7.58
CA GLY A 39 4.44 5.34 -8.71
C GLY A 39 3.98 4.83 -10.08
N ASN A 40 3.21 3.73 -10.15
CA ASN A 40 2.92 3.02 -11.41
C ASN A 40 1.42 2.74 -11.64
N GLY A 41 0.52 3.35 -10.86
CA GLY A 41 -0.93 3.22 -11.01
C GLY A 41 -1.47 1.84 -10.58
N GLN A 42 -0.67 1.02 -9.89
CA GLN A 42 -1.07 -0.31 -9.45
C GLN A 42 -2.03 -0.27 -8.25
N TRP A 43 -2.25 0.91 -7.64
CA TRP A 43 -3.15 1.11 -6.50
C TRP A 43 -4.55 0.60 -6.75
N ARG A 44 -5.03 0.67 -7.99
CA ARG A 44 -6.36 0.15 -8.34
C ARG A 44 -6.48 -1.36 -8.13
N LYS A 45 -5.41 -2.13 -8.38
CA LYS A 45 -5.42 -3.59 -8.17
C LYS A 45 -5.36 -3.96 -6.69
N LEU A 46 -4.82 -3.09 -5.86
CA LEU A 46 -4.62 -3.29 -4.43
C LEU A 46 -5.62 -2.50 -3.55
N LEU A 47 -6.49 -1.70 -4.16
CA LEU A 47 -7.37 -0.75 -3.47
C LEU A 47 -8.27 -1.43 -2.44
N HIS A 48 -8.94 -2.51 -2.83
CA HIS A 48 -9.85 -3.21 -1.92
C HIS A 48 -9.11 -3.75 -0.69
N GLN A 49 -7.87 -4.23 -0.86
CA GLN A 49 -7.05 -4.69 0.26
C GLN A 49 -6.56 -3.55 1.15
N LEU A 50 -6.13 -2.43 0.55
CA LEU A 50 -5.72 -1.23 1.29
C LEU A 50 -6.87 -0.72 2.17
N LEU A 51 -8.07 -0.62 1.60
CA LEU A 51 -9.28 -0.19 2.32
C LEU A 51 -9.69 -1.20 3.40
N ALA A 52 -9.63 -2.50 3.12
CA ALA A 52 -9.94 -3.53 4.10
C ALA A 52 -8.95 -3.52 5.28
N TYR A 53 -7.66 -3.37 4.99
CA TYR A 53 -6.62 -3.25 6.01
C TYR A 53 -6.82 -1.99 6.84
N ALA A 54 -7.05 -0.85 6.19
CA ALA A 54 -7.28 0.41 6.89
C ALA A 54 -8.52 0.33 7.79
N LYS A 55 -9.64 -0.21 7.28
CA LYS A 55 -10.87 -0.41 8.06
C LYS A 55 -10.65 -1.32 9.27
N LYS A 56 -9.95 -2.45 9.09
CA LYS A 56 -9.67 -3.40 10.18
C LYS A 56 -8.82 -2.77 11.30
N ASN A 57 -7.94 -1.84 10.94
CA ASN A 57 -6.99 -1.23 11.86
C ASN A 57 -7.36 0.21 12.27
N ASP A 58 -8.58 0.67 12.01
CA ASP A 58 -9.05 2.04 12.31
C ASP A 58 -8.11 3.13 11.72
N LEU A 59 -7.65 2.91 10.49
CA LEU A 59 -6.75 3.82 9.79
C LEU A 59 -7.51 4.68 8.76
N LYS A 60 -7.10 5.94 8.65
CA LYS A 60 -7.45 6.80 7.51
C LYS A 60 -6.50 6.54 6.36
N VAL A 61 -7.00 6.45 5.13
CA VAL A 61 -6.15 6.26 3.94
C VAL A 61 -5.83 7.62 3.34
N LEU A 62 -4.54 7.90 3.14
CA LEU A 62 -4.06 9.06 2.42
C LEU A 62 -3.25 8.57 1.21
N GLN A 63 -3.76 8.84 0.01
CA GLN A 63 -3.03 8.51 -1.21
C GLN A 63 -1.99 9.60 -1.47
N HIS A 64 -0.72 9.22 -1.41
CA HIS A 64 0.40 10.07 -1.77
C HIS A 64 0.89 9.65 -3.15
N CYS A 65 0.41 10.33 -4.21
CA CYS A 65 0.96 10.13 -5.54
C CYS A 65 2.39 10.66 -5.58
N LEU A 66 3.37 9.77 -5.63
CA LEU A 66 4.75 10.11 -6.00
C LEU A 66 4.78 10.30 -7.52
N TYR A 67 4.16 11.37 -8.02
CA TYR A 67 4.40 11.81 -9.39
C TYR A 67 5.77 12.49 -9.39
N ILE A 68 6.83 11.72 -9.61
CA ILE A 68 8.13 12.30 -9.94
C ILE A 68 7.99 12.81 -11.37
N ASN A 69 7.66 14.11 -11.53
CA ASN A 69 7.90 14.81 -12.78
C ASN A 69 9.41 14.73 -13.04
N HIS A 70 9.80 13.96 -14.05
CA HIS A 70 11.18 13.83 -14.50
C HIS A 70 11.34 14.52 -15.85
#